data_AF-A0A2N0QP93-F1
#
_entry.id   AF-A0A2N0QP93-F1
#
_cell.length_a   1.000
_cell.length_b   1.000
_cell.length_c   1.000
_cell.angle_alpha   90.00
_cell.angle_beta   90.00
_cell.angle_gamma   90.00
#
_symmetry.space_group_name_H-M   'P 1'
#
loop_
_entity.id
_entity.type
_entity.pdbx_description
1 polymer ?
#
loop_
_entity_poly.entity_id
_entity_poly.type
_entity_poly.pdbx_seq_one_letter_code
_entity_poly.pdbx_strand_id
1 'polypeptide(L)'
;MGVTILVEDVRALEGYWNKRKEEQIGILEQTGLQKEDADEEIAKFLVLDIHHVVLIRKLCEMVSIKKGDIKEQEKHNEIEELKAEFERVQEQRKHMLKSEVMDY
;
A
#
# COMPACT_ATOMS: atom_id res chain seq x y z
N MET A 1 6.57 0.08 -10.38
CA MET A 1 5.33 -0.71 -10.39
C MET A 1 4.16 0.20 -10.03
N GLY A 2 3.06 0.09 -10.77
CA GLY A 2 1.82 0.83 -10.47
C GLY A 2 1.11 0.19 -9.28
N VAL A 3 0.29 0.97 -8.57
CA VAL A 3 -0.56 0.45 -7.48
C VAL A 3 -2.00 0.52 -7.93
N THR A 4 -2.68 -0.62 -7.85
CA THR A 4 -4.11 -0.72 -8.11
C THR A 4 -4.87 -0.46 -6.82
N ILE A 5 -5.62 0.63 -6.78
CA ILE A 5 -6.61 0.88 -5.72
C ILE A 5 -7.88 0.15 -6.11
N LEU A 6 -8.38 -0.70 -5.22
CA LEU A 6 -9.61 -1.45 -5.41
C LEU A 6 -10.81 -0.58 -5.04
N VAL A 7 -12.00 -0.93 -5.54
CA VAL A 7 -13.22 -0.17 -5.25
C VAL A 7 -13.51 -0.18 -3.75
N GLU A 8 -13.22 -1.29 -3.07
CA GLU A 8 -13.37 -1.46 -1.63
C GLU A 8 -12.53 -0.45 -0.84
N ASP A 9 -11.33 -0.11 -1.32
CA ASP A 9 -10.43 0.83 -0.65
C ASP A 9 -11.04 2.24 -0.59
N VAL A 10 -11.82 2.62 -1.60
CA VAL A 10 -12.44 3.96 -1.75
C VAL A 10 -13.95 3.95 -1.56
N ARG A 11 -14.53 2.84 -1.10
CA ARG A 11 -15.99 2.67 -0.96
C ARG A 11 -16.62 3.71 -0.05
N ALA A 12 -15.89 4.16 0.98
CA ALA A 12 -16.34 5.25 1.86
C ALA A 12 -16.55 6.59 1.12
N LEU A 13 -15.96 6.76 -0.07
CA LEU A 13 -16.05 7.96 -0.91
C LEU A 13 -17.14 7.83 -2.00
N GLU A 14 -17.91 6.75 -2.01
CA GLU A 14 -18.93 6.50 -3.04
C GLU A 14 -19.98 7.63 -3.08
N GLY A 15 -20.15 8.21 -4.28
CA GLY A 15 -21.07 9.32 -4.49
C GLY A 15 -20.67 10.64 -3.83
N TYR A 16 -19.43 10.78 -3.33
CA TYR A 16 -18.93 12.01 -2.68
C TYR A 16 -19.26 13.28 -3.47
N TRP A 17 -19.00 13.28 -4.78
CA TRP A 17 -19.24 14.44 -5.66
C TRP A 17 -20.72 14.80 -5.83
N ASN A 18 -21.63 13.86 -5.59
CA ASN A 18 -23.07 14.07 -5.72
C ASN A 18 -23.73 14.49 -4.39
N LYS A 19 -22.96 14.53 -3.30
CA LYS A 19 -23.44 14.87 -1.96
C LYS A 19 -23.33 16.38 -1.70
N ARG A 20 -24.12 16.85 -0.75
CA ARG A 20 -24.01 18.22 -0.24
C ARG A 20 -22.74 18.39 0.58
N LYS A 21 -22.28 19.63 0.71
CA LYS A 21 -21.01 19.97 1.37
C LYS A 21 -20.92 19.44 2.80
N GLU A 22 -22.00 19.50 3.58
CA GLU A 22 -22.04 18.97 4.94
C GLU A 22 -21.86 17.44 4.98
N GLU A 23 -22.44 16.73 4.02
CA GLU A 23 -22.29 15.28 3.89
C GLU A 23 -20.90 14.90 3.39
N GLN A 24 -20.31 15.69 2.49
CA GLN A 24 -18.92 15.55 2.06
C GLN A 24 -17.95 15.71 3.23
N ILE A 25 -18.17 16.71 4.08
CA ILE A 25 -17.40 16.92 5.31
C ILE A 25 -17.51 15.71 6.22
N GLY A 26 -18.74 15.25 6.47
CA GLY A 26 -18.99 14.09 7.33
C GLY A 26 -18.28 12.82 6.84
N ILE A 27 -18.20 12.61 5.52
CA ILE A 27 -17.43 11.49 4.94
C ILE A 27 -15.94 11.62 5.25
N LEU A 28 -15.36 12.81 5.07
CA LEU A 28 -13.93 13.03 5.35
C LEU A 28 -13.62 12.81 6.83
N GLU A 29 -14.46 13.31 7.73
CA GLU A 29 -14.32 13.13 9.18
C GLU A 29 -14.44 11.64 9.58
N GLN A 30 -15.40 10.90 9.01
CA GLN A 30 -15.55 9.46 9.25
C GLN A 30 -14.32 8.66 8.79
N THR A 31 -13.61 9.12 7.76
CA THR A 31 -12.35 8.50 7.32
C THR A 31 -11.15 8.87 8.19
N GLY A 32 -11.38 9.59 9.30
CA GLY A 32 -10.38 10.01 10.28
C GLY A 32 -9.52 11.18 9.82
N LEU A 33 -9.89 11.88 8.74
CA LEU A 33 -9.14 13.05 8.29
C LEU A 33 -9.66 14.33 8.89
N GLN A 34 -8.72 15.08 9.43
CA GLN A 34 -8.90 16.46 9.82
C GLN A 34 -8.15 17.37 8.86
N LYS A 35 -8.63 18.60 8.75
CA LYS A 35 -7.95 19.66 8.02
C LYS A 35 -6.64 19.98 8.72
N GLU A 36 -5.60 20.17 7.95
CA GLU A 36 -4.30 20.65 8.40
C GLU A 36 -4.06 22.07 7.89
N ASP A 37 -3.19 22.83 8.56
CA ASP A 37 -2.87 24.21 8.16
C ASP A 37 -2.35 24.29 6.71
N ALA A 38 -1.61 23.27 6.29
CA ALA A 38 -1.12 23.15 4.92
C ALA A 38 -2.24 22.98 3.88
N ASP A 39 -3.39 22.40 4.25
CA ASP A 39 -4.52 22.22 3.34
C ASP A 39 -5.11 23.57 2.91
N GLU A 40 -5.08 24.58 3.78
CA GLU A 40 -5.51 25.94 3.43
C GLU A 40 -4.59 26.61 2.41
N GLU A 41 -3.28 26.46 2.57
CA GLU A 41 -2.30 27.01 1.64
C GLU A 41 -2.40 26.32 0.27
N ILE A 42 -2.54 25.00 0.27
CA ILE A 42 -2.71 24.20 -0.95
C ILE A 42 -4.04 24.55 -1.63
N ALA A 43 -5.13 24.73 -0.88
CA ALA A 43 -6.42 25.13 -1.42
C ALA A 43 -6.36 26.49 -2.13
N LYS A 44 -5.67 27.46 -1.51
CA LYS A 44 -5.42 28.78 -2.11
C LYS A 44 -4.58 28.66 -3.38
N PHE A 45 -3.51 27.87 -3.34
CA PHE A 45 -2.61 27.68 -4.48
C PHE A 45 -3.29 26.99 -5.67
N LEU A 46 -4.07 25.94 -5.42
CA LEU A 46 -4.77 25.17 -6.45
C LEU A 46 -6.12 25.76 -6.87
N VAL A 47 -6.58 26.81 -6.17
CA VAL A 47 -7.91 27.41 -6.36
C VAL A 47 -9.02 26.36 -6.20
N LEU A 48 -8.91 25.54 -5.15
CA LEU A 48 -9.85 24.47 -4.82
C LEU A 48 -10.52 24.72 -3.48
N ASP A 49 -11.70 24.11 -3.28
CA ASP A 49 -12.29 24.01 -1.95
C ASP A 49 -11.39 23.14 -1.06
N ILE A 50 -11.15 23.58 0.18
CA ILE A 50 -10.31 22.89 1.15
C ILE A 50 -10.69 21.42 1.34
N HIS A 51 -11.98 21.08 1.27
CA HIS A 51 -12.42 19.70 1.43
C HIS A 51 -11.98 18.81 0.25
N HIS A 52 -11.87 19.37 -0.95
CA HIS A 52 -11.31 18.65 -2.09
C HIS A 52 -9.80 18.45 -1.94
N VAL A 53 -9.10 19.40 -1.33
CA VAL A 53 -7.66 19.23 -1.01
C VAL A 53 -7.46 18.12 0.00
N VAL A 54 -8.24 18.11 1.08
CA VAL A 54 -8.23 17.04 2.09
C VAL A 54 -8.51 15.67 1.45
N LEU A 55 -9.49 15.61 0.54
CA LEU A 55 -9.80 14.39 -0.22
C LEU A 55 -8.60 13.92 -1.07
N ILE A 56 -7.99 14.84 -1.84
CA ILE A 56 -6.83 14.52 -2.69
C ILE A 56 -5.68 14.00 -1.83
N ARG A 57 -5.41 14.66 -0.70
CA ARG A 57 -4.37 14.24 0.25
C ARG A 57 -4.64 12.83 0.77
N LYS A 58 -5.88 12.52 1.17
CA LYS A 58 -6.27 11.17 1.59
C LYS A 58 -6.01 10.12 0.52
N LEU A 59 -6.37 10.40 -0.73
CA LEU A 59 -6.13 9.47 -1.84
C LEU A 59 -4.63 9.24 -2.05
N CYS A 60 -3.81 10.29 -1.95
CA CYS A 60 -2.35 10.19 -2.04
C CYS A 60 -1.76 9.35 -0.89
N GLU A 61 -2.23 9.54 0.34
CA GLU A 61 -1.83 8.74 1.51
C GLU A 61 -2.18 7.26 1.32
N MET A 62 -3.41 6.95 0.91
CA MET A 62 -3.84 5.57 0.65
C MET A 62 -2.98 4.88 -0.40
N VAL A 63 -2.67 5.57 -1.50
CA VAL A 63 -1.76 5.05 -2.53
C VAL A 63 -0.37 4.81 -1.96
N SER A 64 0.12 5.69 -1.09
CA SER A 64 1.44 5.58 -0.48
C SER A 64 1.54 4.41 0.50
N ILE A 65 0.51 4.20 1.33
CA ILE A 65 0.40 3.06 2.24
C ILE A 65 0.42 1.75 1.44
N LYS A 66 -0.46 1.63 0.43
CA LYS A 66 -0.55 0.41 -0.38
C LYS A 66 0.72 0.12 -1.18
N LYS A 67 1.47 1.17 -1.59
CA LYS A 67 2.83 1.01 -2.14
C LYS A 67 3.80 0.43 -1.12
N GLY A 68 3.68 0.83 0.14
CA GLY A 68 4.46 0.28 1.25
C GLY A 68 4.17 -1.22 1.44
N ASP A 69 2.90 -1.57 1.57
CA ASP A 69 2.47 -2.96 1.78
C ASP A 69 2.94 -3.89 0.66
N ILE A 70 2.80 -3.47 -0.60
CA ILE A 70 3.29 -4.24 -1.76
C ILE A 70 4.81 -4.45 -1.67
N LYS A 71 5.58 -3.42 -1.33
CA LYS A 71 7.04 -3.55 -1.18
C LYS A 71 7.43 -4.48 -0.04
N GLU A 72 6.70 -4.46 1.07
CA GLU A 72 6.95 -5.37 2.19
C GLU A 72 6.62 -6.81 1.81
N GLN A 73 5.50 -7.02 1.10
CA GLN A 73 5.12 -8.33 0.58
C GLN A 73 6.16 -8.87 -0.41
N GLU A 74 6.66 -8.04 -1.33
CA GLU A 74 7.71 -8.41 -2.29
C GLU A 74 8.99 -8.84 -1.57
N LYS A 75 9.43 -8.06 -0.57
CA LYS A 75 10.59 -8.44 0.26
C LYS A 75 10.37 -9.74 1.00
N HIS A 76 9.16 -9.96 1.54
CA HIS A 76 8.83 -11.20 2.23
C HIS A 76 8.92 -12.40 1.29
N ASN A 77 8.36 -12.30 0.08
CA ASN A 77 8.42 -13.35 -0.92
C ASN A 77 9.87 -13.65 -1.35
N GLU A 78 10.70 -12.62 -1.57
CA GLU A 78 12.11 -12.79 -1.92
C GLU A 78 12.90 -13.51 -0.82
N ILE A 79 12.61 -13.20 0.46
CA ILE A 79 13.22 -13.91 1.60
C ILE A 79 12.80 -15.38 1.63
N GLU A 80 11.53 -15.69 1.39
CA GLU A 80 11.04 -17.07 1.37
C GLU A 80 11.60 -17.87 0.19
N GLU A 81 11.74 -17.26 -0.99
CA GLU A 81 12.40 -17.86 -2.16
C GLU A 81 13.87 -18.18 -1.86
N LEU A 82 14.61 -17.25 -1.26
CA LEU A 82 16.01 -17.45 -0.86
C LEU A 82 16.16 -18.56 0.19
N LYS A 83 15.24 -18.66 1.16
CA LYS A 83 15.25 -19.75 2.14
C LYS A 83 15.02 -21.11 1.46
N ALA A 84 14.03 -21.20 0.57
CA ALA A 84 13.73 -22.42 -0.15
C ALA A 84 14.91 -22.86 -1.04
N GLU A 85 15.57 -21.91 -1.71
CA GLU A 85 16.78 -22.20 -2.50
C GLU A 85 17.93 -22.67 -1.61
N PHE A 86 18.16 -22.03 -0.47
CA PHE A 86 19.20 -22.43 0.48
C PHE A 86 18.97 -23.85 1.00
N GLU A 87 17.75 -24.19 1.41
CA GLU A 87 17.41 -25.55 1.85
C GLU A 87 17.63 -26.58 0.74
N ARG A 88 17.24 -26.25 -0.50
CA ARG A 88 17.47 -27.12 -1.66
C ARG A 88 18.96 -27.39 -1.88
N VAL A 89 19.79 -26.36 -1.81
CA VAL A 89 21.25 -26.47 -1.96
C VAL A 89 21.85 -27.31 -0.83
N GLN A 90 21.40 -27.14 0.40
CA GLN A 90 21.86 -27.96 1.54
C GLN A 90 21.53 -29.43 1.35
N GLU A 91 20.32 -29.76 0.92
CA GLU A 91 19.92 -31.16 0.73
C GLU A 91 20.65 -31.79 -0.47
N GLN A 92 20.87 -31.05 -1.56
CA GLN A 92 21.71 -31.48 -2.67
C GLN A 92 23.15 -31.79 -2.22
N ARG A 93 23.74 -30.91 -1.41
CA ARG A 93 25.09 -31.10 -0.87
C ARG A 93 25.17 -32.36 0.01
N LYS A 94 24.17 -32.58 0.87
CA LYS A 94 24.07 -33.76 1.72
C LYS A 94 23.94 -35.05 0.91
N HIS A 95 23.19 -35.02 -0.19
CA HIS A 95 23.08 -36.15 -1.12
C HIS A 95 24.41 -36.45 -1.81
N MET A 96 25.14 -35.45 -2.30
CA MET A 96 26.45 -35.64 -2.91
C MET A 96 27.47 -36.23 -1.94
N LEU A 97 27.53 -35.71 -0.71
CA LEU A 97 28.39 -36.24 0.35
C LEU A 97 28.07 -37.71 0.68
N LYS A 98 26.79 -38.10 0.64
CA LYS A 98 26.40 -39.51 0.86
C LYS A 98 26.78 -40.42 -0.30
N SER A 99 26.69 -39.96 -1.55
CA SER A 99 27.12 -40.77 -2.71
C SER A 99 28.64 -40.97 -2.73
N GLU A 100 29.43 -39.94 -2.40
CA GLU A 100 30.90 -40.04 -2.37
C GLU A 100 31.41 -41.01 -1.30
N VAL A 101 30.66 -41.21 -0.22
CA VAL A 101 31.03 -42.14 0.88
C VAL A 101 30.65 -43.59 0.59
N MET A 102 29.71 -43.86 -0.33
CA MET A 102 29.32 -45.24 -0.69
C MET A 102 30.13 -45.87 -1.83
N ASP A 103 30.97 -45.09 -2.50
CA ASP A 103 31.86 -45.58 -3.58
C ASP A 103 33.22 -46.11 -3.04
N TYR A 104 33.38 -46.26 -1.71
CA TYR A 104 34.53 -46.87 -1.00
C TYR A 104 34.12 -48.14 -0.25
#